data_AF-A0A923MM19-F1
#
_entry.id   AF-A0A923MM19-F1
#
_cell.length_a   1.000
_cell.length_b   1.000
_cell.length_c   1.000
_cell.angle_alpha   90.00
_cell.angle_beta   90.00
_cell.angle_gamma   90.00
#
_symmetry.space_group_name_H-M   'P 1'
#
loop_
_entity.id
_entity.type
_entity.pdbx_description
1 polymer ?
#
loop_
_entity_poly.entity_id
_entity_poly.type
_entity_poly.pdbx_seq_one_letter_code
_entity_poly.pdbx_strand_id
1 'polypeptide(L)'
;YDYRILCEYREVLQRPKFGFSKSEINSLLDWFEACGRSVLAEPLEDVFVDEADKKFYEVAKFCGAVLVTGNLKHFPEDPLVMSVADFLEKRRS
;
A
#
# COMPACT_ATOMS: atom_id res chain seq x y z
N TYR A 1 6.08 7.58 1.35
CA TYR A 1 6.41 6.35 0.63
C TYR A 1 7.29 5.49 1.51
N ASP A 2 7.17 4.17 1.34
CA ASP A 2 8.10 3.14 1.85
C ASP A 2 8.68 2.44 0.61
N TYR A 3 9.99 2.21 0.61
CA TYR A 3 10.69 1.68 -0.59
C TYR A 3 10.21 0.27 -0.96
N ARG A 4 9.82 -0.56 0.01
CA ARG A 4 9.31 -1.91 -0.23
C ARG A 4 8.00 -1.89 -1.01
N ILE A 5 7.16 -0.89 -0.76
CA ILE A 5 5.90 -0.67 -1.49
C ILE A 5 6.19 -0.17 -2.91
N LEU A 6 7.11 0.79 -3.07
CA LEU A 6 7.48 1.31 -4.40
C LEU A 6 8.10 0.22 -5.29
N CYS A 7 8.92 -0.68 -4.72
CA CYS A 7 9.44 -1.84 -5.43
C CYS A 7 8.33 -2.76 -5.92
N GLU A 8 7.36 -3.10 -5.07
CA GLU A 8 6.22 -3.92 -5.50
C GLU A 8 5.44 -3.25 -6.64
N TYR A 9 5.17 -1.95 -6.52
CA TYR A 9 4.47 -1.22 -7.58
C TYR A 9 5.25 -1.25 -8.89
N ARG A 10 6.57 -1.05 -8.84
CA ARG A 10 7.44 -1.15 -10.00
C ARG A 10 7.35 -2.53 -10.66
N GLU A 11 7.46 -3.60 -9.87
CA GLU A 11 7.37 -4.98 -10.36
C GLU A 11 6.00 -5.31 -10.96
N VAL A 12 4.92 -4.87 -10.32
CA VAL A 12 3.55 -5.09 -10.80
C VAL A 12 3.31 -4.32 -12.10
N LEU A 13 3.63 -3.03 -12.14
CA LEU A 13 3.38 -2.18 -13.31
C LEU A 13 4.22 -2.57 -14.53
N GLN A 14 5.39 -3.17 -14.33
CA GLN A 14 6.24 -3.69 -15.40
C GLN A 14 5.70 -4.96 -16.07
N ARG A 15 4.67 -5.62 -15.52
CA ARG A 15 4.13 -6.85 -16.11
C ARG A 15 3.52 -6.55 -17.49
N PRO A 16 3.87 -7.31 -18.55
CA PRO A 16 3.44 -7.02 -19.92
C PRO A 16 1.93 -6.84 -20.11
N LYS A 17 1.11 -7.51 -19.30
CA LYS A 17 -0.36 -7.43 -19.35
C LYS A 17 -0.92 -6.01 -19.13
N PHE A 18 -0.15 -5.11 -18.53
CA PHE A 18 -0.57 -3.73 -18.29
C PHE A 18 -0.15 -2.76 -19.38
N GLY A 19 0.88 -3.09 -20.18
CA GLY A 19 1.28 -2.29 -21.34
C GLY A 19 1.94 -0.94 -21.04
N PHE A 20 2.32 -0.65 -19.79
CA PHE A 20 2.99 0.60 -19.43
C PHE A 20 4.45 0.63 -19.92
N SER A 21 4.87 1.77 -20.44
CA SER A 21 6.28 2.04 -20.75
C SER A 21 7.08 2.27 -19.47
N LYS A 22 8.40 2.04 -19.54
CA LYS A 22 9.31 2.35 -18.42
C LYS A 22 9.24 3.82 -17.99
N SER A 23 9.02 4.74 -18.92
CA SER A 23 8.91 6.16 -18.64
C SER A 23 7.66 6.48 -17.81
N GLU A 24 6.51 5.92 -18.16
CA GLU A 24 5.26 6.12 -17.42
C GLU A 24 5.36 5.59 -15.98
N ILE A 25 5.94 4.40 -15.82
CA ILE A 25 6.16 3.81 -14.50
C ILE A 25 7.08 4.69 -13.66
N ASN A 26 8.21 5.14 -14.21
CA ASN A 26 9.13 6.01 -13.50
C ASN A 26 8.47 7.33 -13.11
N SER A 27 7.82 8.01 -14.05
CA SER A 27 7.14 9.29 -13.77
C SER A 27 6.10 9.18 -12.65
N LEU A 28 5.34 8.08 -12.60
CA LEU A 28 4.36 7.84 -11.53
C LEU A 28 5.05 7.61 -10.17
N LEU A 29 6.09 6.77 -10.11
CA LEU A 29 6.77 6.46 -8.86
C LEU A 29 7.58 7.66 -8.35
N ASP A 30 8.23 8.40 -9.23
CA ASP A 30 8.94 9.65 -8.90
C ASP A 30 7.97 10.68 -8.31
N TRP A 31 6.73 10.74 -8.82
CA TRP A 31 5.69 11.60 -8.26
C TRP A 31 5.26 11.18 -6.84
N PHE A 32 5.14 9.87 -6.57
CA PHE A 32 4.90 9.39 -5.20
C PHE A 32 6.04 9.73 -4.24
N GLU A 33 7.28 9.71 -4.71
CA GLU A 33 8.44 10.12 -3.91
C GLU A 33 8.48 11.63 -3.67
N ALA A 34 8.14 12.43 -4.69
CA ALA A 34 8.13 13.89 -4.59
C ALA A 34 7.01 14.44 -3.69
N CYS A 35 5.82 13.82 -3.73
CA CYS A 35 4.67 14.28 -2.95
C CYS A 35 4.48 13.51 -1.63
N GLY A 36 5.13 12.36 -1.47
CA GLY A 36 4.97 11.50 -0.31
C GLY A 36 5.95 11.80 0.83
N ARG A 37 5.52 11.56 2.06
CA ARG A 37 6.41 11.56 3.23
C ARG A 37 7.20 10.24 3.29
N SER A 38 8.53 10.28 3.35
CA SER A 38 9.36 9.08 3.54
C SER A 38 9.04 8.40 4.89
N VAL A 39 8.85 7.09 4.87
CA VAL A 39 8.46 6.26 6.02
C VAL A 39 9.36 5.04 6.08
N LEU A 40 9.90 4.77 7.27
CA LEU A 40 10.59 3.53 7.62
C LEU A 40 9.80 2.89 8.76
N ALA A 41 8.83 2.05 8.41
CA ALA A 41 8.04 1.35 9.41
C ALA A 41 8.85 0.18 9.99
N GLU A 42 8.77 -0.01 11.30
CA GLU A 42 9.38 -1.15 11.96
C GLU A 42 8.63 -2.44 11.58
N PRO A 43 9.35 -3.55 11.33
CA PRO A 43 8.72 -4.83 11.06
C PRO A 43 7.85 -5.28 12.24
N LEU A 44 6.66 -5.78 11.96
CA LEU A 44 5.82 -6.40 12.99
C LEU A 44 6.21 -7.87 13.20
N GLU A 45 6.00 -8.41 14.39
CA GLU A 45 6.26 -9.83 14.67
C GLU A 45 5.11 -10.74 14.25
N ASP A 46 3.90 -10.18 14.06
CA ASP A 46 2.71 -10.94 13.69
C ASP A 46 2.87 -11.68 12.37
N VAL A 47 2.33 -12.90 12.28
CA VAL A 47 2.33 -13.71 11.05
C VAL A 47 1.14 -13.31 10.18
N PHE A 48 1.40 -13.04 8.90
CA PHE A 48 0.38 -12.67 7.92
C PHE A 48 0.05 -13.85 7.01
N VAL A 49 -1.19 -13.90 6.52
CA VAL A 49 -1.59 -14.88 5.50
C VAL A 49 -0.76 -14.70 4.24
N ASP A 50 -0.50 -13.44 3.88
CA ASP A 50 0.44 -13.06 2.83
C ASP A 50 1.48 -12.10 3.43
N GLU A 51 2.70 -12.59 3.61
CA GLU A 51 3.82 -11.79 4.13
C GLU A 51 4.19 -10.62 3.20
N ALA A 52 3.83 -10.68 1.91
CA ALA A 52 4.03 -9.54 1.02
C ALA A 52 3.08 -8.38 1.38
N ASP A 53 1.88 -8.66 1.89
CA ASP A 53 0.91 -7.61 2.23
C ASP A 53 1.25 -6.88 3.55
N LYS A 54 2.06 -7.50 4.41
CA LYS A 54 2.44 -6.98 5.72
C LYS A 54 3.05 -5.58 5.69
N LYS A 55 3.88 -5.27 4.70
CA LYS A 55 4.49 -3.93 4.55
C LYS A 55 3.47 -2.79 4.45
N PHE A 56 2.31 -3.04 3.86
CA PHE A 56 1.25 -2.03 3.76
C PHE A 56 0.62 -1.75 5.12
N TYR A 57 0.42 -2.81 5.91
CA TYR A 57 -0.11 -2.72 7.26
C TYR A 57 0.86 -2.04 8.23
N GLU A 58 2.15 -2.40 8.17
CA GLU A 58 3.21 -1.76 8.97
C GLU A 58 3.26 -0.25 8.74
N VAL A 59 3.26 0.17 7.47
CA VAL A 59 3.27 1.59 7.10
C VAL A 59 2.00 2.30 7.57
N ALA A 60 0.83 1.68 7.39
CA ALA A 60 -0.44 2.23 7.87
C ALA A 60 -0.44 2.43 9.39
N LYS A 61 0.01 1.42 10.15
CA LYS A 61 0.13 1.49 11.62
C LYS A 61 1.10 2.56 12.08
N PHE A 62 2.30 2.59 11.50
CA PHE A 62 3.31 3.59 11.82
C PHE A 62 2.80 5.02 11.58
N CYS A 63 2.02 5.22 10.51
CA CYS A 63 1.50 6.54 10.14
C CYS A 63 0.17 6.89 10.83
N GLY A 64 -0.47 5.96 11.56
CA GLY A 64 -1.85 6.13 12.02
C GLY A 64 -2.85 6.33 10.87
N ALA A 65 -2.55 5.74 9.70
CA ALA A 65 -3.33 5.89 8.49
C ALA A 65 -4.31 4.73 8.31
N VAL A 66 -5.39 4.98 7.56
CA VAL A 66 -6.34 3.94 7.15
C VAL A 66 -5.74 3.17 5.97
N LEU A 67 -5.70 1.84 6.09
CA LEU A 67 -5.35 0.94 4.99
C LEU A 67 -6.63 0.54 4.25
N VAL A 68 -6.81 1.10 3.05
CA VAL A 68 -7.93 0.77 2.17
C VAL A 68 -7.51 -0.38 1.25
N THR A 69 -8.23 -1.50 1.27
CA THR A 69 -7.86 -2.70 0.50
C THR A 69 -9.07 -3.51 0.02
N GLY A 70 -8.92 -4.19 -1.12
CA GLY A 70 -9.85 -5.22 -1.58
C GLY A 70 -9.56 -6.61 -1.01
N ASN A 71 -8.41 -6.80 -0.35
CA ASN A 71 -7.93 -8.08 0.15
C ASN A 71 -8.07 -8.18 1.68
N LEU A 72 -9.23 -7.81 2.24
CA LEU A 72 -9.44 -7.74 3.70
C LEU A 72 -8.95 -8.97 4.46
N LYS A 73 -9.19 -10.17 3.91
CA LYS A 73 -8.81 -11.46 4.48
C LYS A 73 -7.30 -11.67 4.66
N HIS A 74 -6.44 -10.83 4.07
CA HIS A 74 -4.97 -10.93 4.22
C HIS A 74 -4.45 -10.17 5.44
N PHE A 75 -5.30 -9.38 6.09
CA PHE A 75 -4.96 -8.51 7.20
C PHE A 75 -5.66 -8.96 8.49
N PRO A 76 -5.08 -8.68 9.67
CA PRO A 76 -5.76 -8.88 10.93
C PRO A 76 -7.04 -8.03 11.01
N GLU A 77 -8.00 -8.47 11.85
CA GLU A 77 -9.18 -7.67 12.15
C GLU A 77 -8.76 -6.39 12.89
N ASP A 78 -8.76 -5.27 12.18
CA ASP A 78 -8.33 -3.98 12.69
C ASP A 78 -9.21 -2.85 12.15
N PRO A 79 -9.72 -1.92 12.99
CA PRO A 79 -10.56 -0.81 12.53
C PRO A 79 -9.88 0.16 11.53
N LEU A 80 -8.55 0.12 11.41
CA LEU A 80 -7.81 0.89 10.42
C LEU A 80 -7.76 0.21 9.05
N VAL A 81 -8.12 -1.07 8.95
CA VAL A 81 -8.19 -1.82 7.69
C VAL A 81 -9.64 -1.86 7.22
N MET A 82 -9.93 -1.34 6.03
CA MET A 82 -11.31 -1.29 5.53
C MET A 82 -11.41 -1.42 4.02
N SER A 83 -12.60 -1.78 3.55
CA SER A 83 -12.86 -1.84 2.11
C SER A 83 -12.96 -0.42 1.52
N VAL A 84 -12.87 -0.34 0.19
CA VAL A 84 -13.11 0.92 -0.52
C VAL A 84 -14.52 1.46 -0.23
N ALA A 85 -15.52 0.57 -0.14
CA ALA A 85 -16.90 0.96 0.14
C ALA A 85 -17.03 1.62 1.52
N ASP A 86 -16.52 0.95 2.56
CA ASP A 86 -16.57 1.44 3.94
C ASP A 86 -15.81 2.77 4.10
N PHE A 87 -14.66 2.90 3.43
CA PHE A 87 -13.88 4.15 3.45
C PHE A 87 -14.66 5.33 2.85
N LEU A 88 -15.36 5.10 1.73
CA LEU A 88 -16.16 6.14 1.09
C LEU A 88 -17.39 6.52 1.92
N GLU A 89 -18.02 5.56 2.59
CA GLU A 89 -19.13 5.83 3.51
C GLU A 89 -18.66 6.68 4.70
N LYS A 90 -17.53 6.32 5.33
CA LYS A 90 -16.93 7.08 6.44
C LYS A 90 -16.53 8.52 6.07
N ARG A 91 -16.25 8.80 4.79
CA ARG A 91 -15.89 10.14 4.30
C ARG A 91 -17.10 11.02 3.98
N ARG A 92 -18.30 10.43 3.88
CA ARG A 92 -19.55 11.15 3.60
C ARG A 92 -20.24 11.68 4.87
N SER A 93 -19.89 11.14 6.04
CA SER A 93 -20.32 11.58 7.38
C SER A 93 -19.40 12.67 7.93
#